data_AF-A0A2V9W0B3-F1
#
_entry.id   AF-A0A2V9W0B3-F1
#
_cell.length_a   1.000
_cell.length_b   1.000
_cell.length_c   1.000
_cell.angle_alpha   90.00
_cell.angle_beta   90.00
_cell.angle_gamma   90.00
#
_symmetry.space_group_name_H-M   'P 1'
#
loop_
_entity.id
_entity.type
_entity.pdbx_description
1 polymer ?
#
loop_
_entity_poly.entity_id
_entity_poly.type
_entity_poly.pdbx_seq_one_letter_code
_entity_poly.pdbx_strand_id
1 'polypeptide(L)'
;MSGRIGSRLPAILLLITFLDPNLTAQGTSRPNPSDSAFSPELIHDLITIRDAALADDYAFRQVAHLTENIGPRPSGSAQAQQAAQYVAEELRKLGLEVRLEEVKVPHWVRGGETAELVEFPGQVPKTSQKIVVTALGGSTATPTDGITAEVVVVRNFEELSALGRSRVAGKIVLFNFPFDTKKAAAGYALDAYGEAVVYRGAGAKTAAELGAVASLVRSVGGAEYRLPHTGFSTPAGIPAGAVAAEDAELVSDLAAQGKVRMRLVLTPQSLPDTTGYNVVADLRGSEHPEQVVVVSGHLDSWDLGTGAIDDGAGVAVAMETAQLLQTLHLRPKRTIRVIAWVDEESGGRGRQAYSAAHSAEFANHVAAIESDLGADHPLGFNVKMSPQAMEALKPVQKILESFGAIITTPPRTRSTRLIQPNCARTLPPWQSWATPWPVPLSPYHGNCGVPLFRSGKSTVAVLPSYRLPQLTHFNFRAYDFCLAPSPIRVLGP
;
A
#
# COMPACT_ATOMS: atom_id res chain seq x y z
N MET A 1 20.40 18.44 -27.49
CA MET A 1 19.62 19.30 -26.55
C MET A 1 18.52 18.38 -26.00
N SER A 2 18.53 17.84 -24.76
CA SER A 2 18.51 18.47 -23.42
C SER A 2 17.36 19.48 -23.29
N GLY A 3 16.39 19.49 -22.36
CA GLY A 3 16.01 18.67 -21.17
C GLY A 3 14.94 19.47 -20.37
N ARG A 4 14.09 19.00 -19.44
CA ARG A 4 13.93 17.79 -18.58
C ARG A 4 12.41 17.57 -18.36
N ILE A 5 11.87 16.35 -18.16
CA ILE A 5 11.65 15.60 -16.89
C ILE A 5 11.16 16.40 -15.68
N GLY A 6 9.98 16.00 -15.19
CA GLY A 6 9.40 16.23 -13.86
C GLY A 6 7.88 16.39 -13.96
N SER A 7 6.97 15.71 -13.27
CA SER A 7 6.90 14.44 -12.49
C SER A 7 5.63 14.55 -11.63
N ARG A 8 4.86 13.45 -11.50
CA ARG A 8 3.81 13.15 -10.49
C ARG A 8 2.35 13.61 -10.75
N LEU A 9 1.47 12.74 -10.25
CA LEU A 9 0.01 12.71 -10.12
C LEU A 9 -0.41 13.21 -8.69
N PRO A 10 -1.66 13.01 -8.15
CA PRO A 10 -2.89 12.43 -8.77
C PRO A 10 -4.29 13.08 -8.47
N ALA A 11 -5.26 12.83 -9.35
CA ALA A 11 -6.72 12.83 -9.07
C ALA A 11 -7.49 11.79 -9.89
N ILE A 12 -8.81 11.77 -9.61
CA ILE A 12 -9.94 11.29 -10.40
C ILE A 12 -10.36 9.87 -10.03
N LEU A 13 -11.41 9.81 -9.23
CA LEU A 13 -12.47 8.85 -9.47
C LEU A 13 -13.84 9.40 -9.05
N LEU A 14 -14.81 9.53 -9.98
CA LEU A 14 -16.22 9.07 -9.87
C LEU A 14 -17.28 9.97 -10.51
N LEU A 15 -18.17 9.34 -11.31
CA LEU A 15 -19.59 9.73 -11.39
C LEU A 15 -20.49 8.62 -12.04
N ILE A 16 -21.53 8.21 -11.29
CA ILE A 16 -22.88 7.70 -11.71
C ILE A 16 -23.12 6.26 -12.22
N THR A 17 -24.12 5.60 -11.59
CA THR A 17 -25.14 4.72 -12.20
C THR A 17 -26.55 5.38 -12.21
N PHE A 18 -27.29 5.31 -13.33
CA PHE A 18 -28.70 5.74 -13.53
C PHE A 18 -29.63 4.49 -13.47
N LEU A 19 -30.79 4.43 -12.79
CA LEU A 19 -32.10 5.13 -12.90
C LEU A 19 -33.00 4.65 -14.06
N ASP A 20 -34.14 4.02 -13.73
CA ASP A 20 -35.47 4.40 -14.26
C ASP A 20 -36.64 3.85 -13.36
N PRO A 21 -37.82 4.50 -13.27
CA PRO A 21 -38.90 4.10 -12.35
C PRO A 21 -40.19 3.65 -13.05
N ASN A 22 -40.58 2.38 -12.91
CA ASN A 22 -41.97 1.86 -12.98
C ASN A 22 -41.92 0.33 -12.95
N LEU A 23 -42.70 -0.34 -12.09
CA LEU A 23 -43.03 -1.77 -12.23
C LEU A 23 -44.20 -2.18 -11.33
N THR A 24 -45.42 -1.80 -11.72
CA THR A 24 -46.58 -2.67 -11.51
C THR A 24 -46.50 -3.86 -12.48
N ALA A 25 -47.12 -4.98 -12.10
CA ALA A 25 -46.76 -6.29 -12.64
C ALA A 25 -47.22 -6.61 -14.07
N GLN A 26 -46.57 -7.65 -14.63
CA GLN A 26 -46.87 -8.45 -15.84
C GLN A 26 -46.31 -7.95 -17.18
N GLY A 27 -45.60 -8.86 -17.87
CA GLY A 27 -45.12 -8.68 -19.26
C GLY A 27 -43.69 -9.17 -19.45
N THR A 28 -43.50 -10.40 -19.90
CA THR A 28 -42.15 -10.95 -20.19
C THR A 28 -41.54 -10.29 -21.43
N SER A 29 -40.69 -9.29 -21.21
CA SER A 29 -39.70 -8.84 -22.20
C SER A 29 -38.31 -8.82 -21.54
N ARG A 30 -37.29 -9.23 -22.28
CA ARG A 30 -35.90 -9.05 -21.82
C ARG A 30 -35.56 -7.56 -21.95
N PRO A 31 -34.93 -6.92 -20.96
CA PRO A 31 -34.44 -5.55 -21.15
C PRO A 31 -33.43 -5.52 -22.31
N ASN A 32 -33.56 -4.52 -23.17
CA ASN A 32 -32.62 -4.32 -24.28
C ASN A 32 -31.26 -3.89 -23.72
N PRO A 33 -30.13 -4.45 -24.18
CA PRO A 33 -28.80 -4.03 -23.72
C PRO A 33 -28.41 -2.58 -24.11
N SER A 34 -29.21 -1.90 -24.93
CA SER A 34 -28.87 -0.64 -25.60
C SER A 34 -29.02 0.62 -24.76
N ASP A 35 -29.75 0.58 -23.65
CA ASP A 35 -29.96 1.75 -22.78
C ASP A 35 -28.76 2.00 -21.82
N SER A 36 -27.66 1.29 -22.04
CA SER A 36 -26.43 1.32 -21.24
C SER A 36 -25.38 2.36 -21.72
N ALA A 37 -25.74 3.22 -22.67
CA ALA A 37 -24.85 4.29 -23.13
C ALA A 37 -24.87 5.48 -22.17
N PHE A 38 -23.69 5.91 -21.70
CA PHE A 38 -23.53 7.20 -21.02
C PHE A 38 -24.00 8.34 -21.94
N SER A 39 -24.66 9.35 -21.37
CA SER A 39 -25.13 10.49 -22.17
C SER A 39 -23.93 11.28 -22.75
N PRO A 40 -24.11 12.00 -23.87
CA PRO A 40 -23.05 12.83 -24.45
C PRO A 40 -22.46 13.83 -23.46
N GLU A 41 -23.31 14.37 -22.57
CA GLU A 41 -22.92 15.30 -21.50
C GLU A 41 -22.04 14.60 -20.46
N LEU A 42 -22.43 13.41 -19.98
CA LEU A 42 -21.61 12.65 -19.04
C LEU A 42 -20.25 12.24 -19.64
N ILE A 43 -20.20 11.90 -20.93
CA ILE A 43 -18.93 11.64 -21.62
C ILE A 43 -18.07 12.91 -21.70
N HIS A 44 -18.68 14.08 -21.97
CA HIS A 44 -17.98 15.36 -21.98
C HIS A 44 -17.45 15.75 -20.58
N ASP A 45 -18.24 15.56 -19.53
CA ASP A 45 -17.83 15.82 -18.14
C ASP A 45 -16.65 14.92 -17.74
N LEU A 46 -16.71 13.62 -18.05
CA LEU A 46 -15.62 12.67 -17.76
C LEU A 46 -14.32 13.00 -18.52
N ILE A 47 -14.43 13.47 -19.77
CA ILE A 47 -13.30 13.98 -20.55
C ILE A 47 -12.73 15.26 -19.92
N THR A 48 -13.60 16.18 -19.50
CA THR A 48 -13.20 17.45 -18.86
C THR A 48 -12.49 17.20 -17.54
N ILE A 49 -13.01 16.27 -16.72
CA ILE A 49 -12.37 15.82 -15.48
C ILE A 49 -10.98 15.25 -15.78
N ARG A 50 -10.86 14.33 -16.74
CA ARG A 50 -9.56 13.75 -17.19
C ARG A 50 -8.56 14.83 -17.54
N ASP A 51 -8.96 15.76 -18.40
CA ASP A 51 -8.05 16.79 -18.91
C ASP A 51 -7.65 17.81 -17.82
N ALA A 52 -8.53 18.04 -16.83
CA ALA A 52 -8.21 18.87 -15.67
C ALA A 52 -7.12 18.25 -14.78
N ALA A 53 -7.22 16.97 -14.38
CA ALA A 53 -6.17 16.36 -13.54
C ALA A 53 -4.82 16.20 -14.25
N LEU A 54 -4.83 16.03 -15.58
CA LEU A 54 -3.60 15.99 -16.36
C LEU A 54 -2.90 17.36 -16.45
N ALA A 55 -3.56 18.43 -15.99
CA ALA A 55 -3.06 19.80 -15.98
C ALA A 55 -2.94 20.44 -14.57
N ASP A 56 -3.60 19.89 -13.55
CA ASP A 56 -3.53 20.36 -12.16
C ASP A 56 -2.22 19.90 -11.46
N ASP A 57 -1.86 20.62 -10.39
CA ASP A 57 -0.72 20.32 -9.52
C ASP A 57 -1.12 20.17 -8.04
N TYR A 58 -2.42 20.24 -7.73
CA TYR A 58 -2.94 20.24 -6.37
C TYR A 58 -2.43 19.05 -5.56
N ALA A 59 -2.52 17.85 -6.08
CA ALA A 59 -2.16 16.64 -5.36
C ALA A 59 -0.65 16.45 -5.25
N PHE A 60 0.12 16.92 -6.25
CA PHE A 60 1.57 17.07 -6.10
C PHE A 60 1.89 17.94 -4.89
N ARG A 61 1.19 19.06 -4.71
CA ARG A 61 1.35 19.95 -3.55
C ARG A 61 0.91 19.30 -2.24
N GLN A 62 -0.17 18.51 -2.25
CA GLN A 62 -0.59 17.74 -1.06
C GLN A 62 0.45 16.69 -0.65
N VAL A 63 0.94 15.87 -1.59
CA VAL A 63 2.04 14.91 -1.34
C VAL A 63 3.29 15.65 -0.85
N ALA A 64 3.67 16.76 -1.49
CA ALA A 64 4.81 17.56 -1.09
C ALA A 64 4.66 18.08 0.36
N HIS A 65 3.48 18.56 0.77
CA HIS A 65 3.27 18.98 2.15
C HIS A 65 3.35 17.81 3.15
N LEU A 66 2.65 16.70 2.86
CA LEU A 66 2.68 15.49 3.70
C LEU A 66 4.11 14.93 3.89
N THR A 67 5.00 15.14 2.92
CA THR A 67 6.35 14.56 2.88
C THR A 67 7.47 15.53 3.29
N GLU A 68 7.39 16.80 2.90
CA GLU A 68 8.43 17.81 3.14
C GLU A 68 8.17 18.63 4.41
N ASN A 69 6.89 18.85 4.78
CA ASN A 69 6.51 19.63 5.97
C ASN A 69 6.20 18.74 7.19
N ILE A 70 5.56 17.59 6.98
CA ILE A 70 5.18 16.64 8.06
C ILE A 70 6.17 15.47 8.13
N GLY A 71 6.47 14.85 6.98
CA GLY A 71 7.48 13.80 6.87
C GLY A 71 6.96 12.40 7.22
N PRO A 72 7.82 11.52 7.79
CA PRO A 72 7.38 10.19 8.24
C PRO A 72 6.27 10.30 9.27
N ARG A 73 5.21 9.50 9.09
CA ARG A 73 4.00 9.55 9.91
C ARG A 73 3.54 8.16 10.38
N PRO A 74 4.35 7.46 11.21
CA PRO A 74 3.96 6.18 11.78
C PRO A 74 2.67 6.24 12.57
N SER A 75 1.93 5.14 12.57
CA SER A 75 0.78 4.94 13.44
C SER A 75 1.10 5.28 14.90
N GLY A 76 0.24 6.10 15.51
CA GLY A 76 0.40 6.60 16.88
C GLY A 76 1.40 7.76 17.07
N SER A 77 2.11 8.22 16.04
CA SER A 77 3.03 9.36 16.13
C SER A 77 2.33 10.73 16.14
N ALA A 78 3.02 11.76 16.63
CA ALA A 78 2.57 13.15 16.53
C ALA A 78 2.44 13.62 15.07
N GLN A 79 3.29 13.11 14.18
CA GLN A 79 3.26 13.37 12.74
C GLN A 79 1.98 12.79 12.10
N ALA A 80 1.56 11.59 12.47
CA ALA A 80 0.29 11.02 12.01
C ALA A 80 -0.93 11.84 12.50
N GLN A 81 -0.89 12.34 13.74
CA GLN A 81 -1.92 13.25 14.24
C GLN A 81 -1.95 14.58 13.47
N GLN A 82 -0.79 15.17 13.19
CA GLN A 82 -0.66 16.39 12.39
C GLN A 82 -1.12 16.19 10.94
N ALA A 83 -0.82 15.03 10.33
CA ALA A 83 -1.29 14.66 9.01
C ALA A 83 -2.82 14.56 8.96
N ALA A 84 -3.44 13.91 9.96
CA ALA A 84 -4.89 13.81 10.04
C ALA A 84 -5.58 15.19 10.16
N GLN A 85 -5.01 16.11 10.96
CA GLN A 85 -5.51 17.49 11.03
C GLN A 85 -5.32 18.25 9.71
N TYR A 86 -4.14 18.15 9.08
CA TYR A 86 -3.85 18.80 7.80
C TYR A 86 -4.84 18.36 6.71
N VAL A 87 -5.00 17.06 6.49
CA VAL A 87 -5.92 16.50 5.48
C VAL A 87 -7.37 16.92 5.79
N ALA A 88 -7.77 16.92 7.06
CA ALA A 88 -9.10 17.37 7.45
C ALA A 88 -9.34 18.87 7.19
N GLU A 89 -8.32 19.72 7.39
CA GLU A 89 -8.41 21.15 7.08
C GLU A 89 -8.46 21.43 5.59
N GLU A 90 -7.64 20.75 4.77
CA GLU A 90 -7.67 20.88 3.32
C GLU A 90 -9.02 20.45 2.74
N LEU A 91 -9.58 19.32 3.21
CA LEU A 91 -10.90 18.86 2.78
C LEU A 91 -12.04 19.81 3.22
N ARG A 92 -11.91 20.49 4.38
CA ARG A 92 -12.84 21.57 4.78
C ARG A 92 -12.72 22.80 3.90
N LYS A 93 -11.52 23.17 3.44
CA LYS A 93 -11.32 24.29 2.50
C LYS A 93 -11.96 24.02 1.14
N LEU A 94 -12.04 22.75 0.74
CA LEU A 94 -12.80 22.28 -0.43
C LEU A 94 -14.33 22.22 -0.17
N GLY A 95 -14.81 22.56 1.02
CA GLY A 95 -16.24 22.61 1.35
C GLY A 95 -16.91 21.27 1.65
N LEU A 96 -16.15 20.22 1.98
CA LEU A 96 -16.70 18.91 2.35
C LEU A 96 -17.14 18.88 3.83
N GLU A 97 -18.08 17.99 4.15
CA GLU A 97 -18.43 17.67 5.53
C GLU A 97 -17.38 16.73 6.11
N VAL A 98 -16.47 17.24 6.96
CA VAL A 98 -15.30 16.49 7.46
C VAL A 98 -15.42 16.07 8.92
N ARG A 99 -15.29 14.76 9.15
CA ARG A 99 -15.25 14.10 10.45
C ARG A 99 -13.87 13.49 10.69
N LEU A 100 -13.43 13.52 11.95
CA LEU A 100 -12.27 12.78 12.43
C LEU A 100 -12.78 11.65 13.31
N GLU A 101 -12.67 10.41 12.85
CA GLU A 101 -13.21 9.23 13.53
C GLU A 101 -12.12 8.56 14.37
N GLU A 102 -12.30 8.50 15.68
CA GLU A 102 -11.30 7.99 16.62
C GLU A 102 -11.06 6.48 16.48
N VAL A 103 -9.79 6.11 16.42
CA VAL A 103 -9.32 4.73 16.32
C VAL A 103 -8.25 4.50 17.39
N LYS A 104 -8.31 3.38 18.13
CA LYS A 104 -7.19 2.96 18.98
C LYS A 104 -6.14 2.25 18.15
N VAL A 105 -4.98 2.87 18.03
CA VAL A 105 -3.88 2.46 17.14
C VAL A 105 -2.64 2.06 17.96
N PRO A 106 -1.82 1.11 17.48
CA PRO A 106 -0.54 0.79 18.09
C PRO A 106 0.39 2.02 18.05
N HIS A 107 1.33 2.07 18.98
CA HIS A 107 2.38 3.08 19.00
C HIS A 107 3.74 2.37 19.12
N TRP A 108 4.47 2.32 18.01
CA TRP A 108 5.77 1.66 17.94
C TRP A 108 6.85 2.65 17.50
N VAL A 109 8.01 2.58 18.15
CA VAL A 109 9.16 3.48 17.91
C VAL A 109 10.40 2.64 17.65
N ARG A 110 11.12 2.92 16.56
CA ARG A 110 12.26 2.10 16.05
C ARG A 110 13.48 2.04 16.96
N GLY A 111 13.78 3.14 17.65
CA GLY A 111 14.99 3.27 18.46
C GLY A 111 16.29 3.25 17.64
N GLY A 112 17.40 2.92 18.28
CA GLY A 112 18.70 2.73 17.64
C GLY A 112 18.90 1.30 17.12
N GLU A 113 19.63 1.20 16.01
CA GLU A 113 19.78 -0.01 15.19
C GLU A 113 21.20 -0.12 14.62
N THR A 114 21.90 -1.22 14.89
CA THR A 114 23.23 -1.52 14.31
C THR A 114 23.45 -3.01 14.12
N ALA A 115 24.18 -3.38 13.06
CA ALA A 115 24.67 -4.73 12.85
C ALA A 115 26.11 -4.71 12.30
N GLU A 116 26.94 -5.65 12.76
CA GLU A 116 28.30 -5.87 12.27
C GLU A 116 28.68 -7.36 12.30
N LEU A 117 29.41 -7.83 11.31
CA LEU A 117 30.06 -9.14 11.35
C LEU A 117 31.34 -9.05 12.17
N VAL A 118 31.47 -9.92 13.17
CA VAL A 118 32.57 -9.93 14.15
C VAL A 118 33.43 -11.19 14.08
N GLU A 119 32.97 -12.23 13.39
CA GLU A 119 33.71 -13.45 13.07
C GLU A 119 33.30 -13.88 11.66
N PHE A 120 34.22 -14.01 10.69
CA PHE A 120 33.91 -14.52 9.34
C PHE A 120 35.16 -15.06 8.60
N PRO A 121 35.01 -15.90 7.57
CA PRO A 121 36.13 -16.40 6.77
C PRO A 121 36.92 -15.26 6.10
N GLY A 122 38.26 -15.32 6.16
CA GLY A 122 39.13 -14.29 5.60
C GLY A 122 39.20 -12.97 6.37
N GLN A 123 38.52 -12.84 7.52
CA GLN A 123 38.56 -11.66 8.37
C GLN A 123 39.99 -11.30 8.82
N VAL A 124 40.38 -10.04 8.63
CA VAL A 124 41.61 -9.49 9.19
C VAL A 124 41.49 -9.42 10.73
N PRO A 125 42.47 -9.90 11.51
CA PRO A 125 42.37 -9.90 12.97
C PRO A 125 42.00 -8.53 13.56
N LYS A 126 40.98 -8.52 14.43
CA LYS A 126 40.43 -7.34 15.13
C LYS A 126 39.72 -6.30 14.25
N THR A 127 39.29 -6.65 13.03
CA THR A 127 38.34 -5.82 12.25
C THR A 127 36.91 -6.33 12.41
N SER A 128 35.91 -5.50 12.06
CA SER A 128 34.52 -5.92 11.85
C SER A 128 34.03 -5.40 10.50
N GLN A 129 32.93 -5.96 9.99
CA GLN A 129 32.30 -5.51 8.75
C GLN A 129 30.87 -5.04 9.02
N LYS A 130 30.61 -3.74 8.82
CA LYS A 130 29.26 -3.16 9.01
C LYS A 130 28.25 -3.81 8.06
N ILE A 131 27.10 -4.18 8.61
CA ILE A 131 25.91 -4.64 7.90
C ILE A 131 24.84 -3.54 8.03
N VAL A 132 24.21 -3.15 6.92
CA VAL A 132 23.09 -2.20 6.97
C VAL A 132 21.81 -2.97 7.30
N VAL A 133 21.25 -2.67 8.47
CA VAL A 133 20.09 -3.34 9.06
C VAL A 133 19.03 -2.30 9.42
N THR A 134 17.77 -2.71 9.48
CA THR A 134 16.73 -1.97 10.20
C THR A 134 15.78 -2.87 10.97
N ALA A 135 15.17 -2.36 12.04
CA ALA A 135 14.15 -3.11 12.76
C ALA A 135 12.88 -3.37 11.92
N LEU A 136 12.14 -4.43 12.23
CA LEU A 136 10.78 -4.62 11.72
C LEU A 136 9.75 -4.09 12.71
N GLY A 137 8.61 -3.59 12.22
CA GLY A 137 7.50 -3.19 13.09
C GLY A 137 6.97 -4.40 13.86
N GLY A 138 6.81 -4.28 15.18
CA GLY A 138 6.49 -5.42 16.06
C GLY A 138 7.72 -6.23 16.55
N SER A 139 8.94 -5.84 16.15
CA SER A 139 10.19 -6.42 16.66
C SER A 139 10.38 -6.18 18.17
N THR A 140 11.00 -7.15 18.84
CA THR A 140 11.42 -7.05 20.25
C THR A 140 12.82 -6.45 20.36
N ALA A 141 13.11 -5.64 21.39
CA ALA A 141 14.46 -5.12 21.60
C ALA A 141 15.48 -6.22 21.93
N THR A 142 16.72 -6.03 21.48
CA THR A 142 17.88 -6.79 21.98
C THR A 142 18.12 -6.46 23.46
N PRO A 143 18.78 -7.35 24.24
CA PRO A 143 19.35 -6.98 25.53
C PRO A 143 20.28 -5.75 25.41
N THR A 144 20.54 -5.06 26.52
CA THR A 144 21.32 -3.80 26.56
C THR A 144 22.69 -3.90 25.88
N ASP A 145 23.38 -5.02 26.00
CA ASP A 145 24.71 -5.26 25.40
C ASP A 145 24.65 -5.67 23.90
N GLY A 146 23.43 -5.86 23.37
CA GLY A 146 23.15 -6.48 22.07
C GLY A 146 23.12 -8.01 22.12
N ILE A 147 23.05 -8.62 20.95
CA ILE A 147 23.19 -10.07 20.74
C ILE A 147 24.41 -10.32 19.87
N THR A 148 25.30 -11.22 20.26
CA THR A 148 26.45 -11.64 19.41
C THR A 148 26.48 -13.15 19.21
N ALA A 149 25.91 -13.61 18.11
CA ALA A 149 25.67 -15.03 17.85
C ALA A 149 26.09 -15.45 16.43
N GLU A 150 26.16 -16.76 16.19
CA GLU A 150 26.38 -17.33 14.85
C GLU A 150 25.16 -17.07 13.96
N VAL A 151 25.39 -16.81 12.67
CA VAL A 151 24.33 -16.62 11.67
C VAL A 151 24.09 -17.92 10.91
N VAL A 152 22.83 -18.31 10.81
CA VAL A 152 22.34 -19.41 9.96
C VAL A 152 21.55 -18.78 8.82
N VAL A 153 22.00 -18.99 7.59
CA VAL A 153 21.31 -18.52 6.38
C VAL A 153 20.41 -19.62 5.84
N VAL A 154 19.16 -19.26 5.52
CA VAL A 154 18.15 -20.13 4.89
C VAL A 154 17.42 -19.33 3.81
N ARG A 155 16.94 -19.99 2.76
CA ARG A 155 16.12 -19.35 1.73
C ARG A 155 14.64 -19.31 2.09
N ASN A 156 14.13 -20.31 2.80
CA ASN A 156 12.70 -20.51 3.02
C ASN A 156 12.40 -21.22 4.36
N PHE A 157 11.11 -21.47 4.64
CA PHE A 157 10.68 -22.12 5.88
C PHE A 157 10.97 -23.62 5.89
N GLU A 158 10.99 -24.26 4.71
CA GLU A 158 11.30 -25.67 4.52
C GLU A 158 12.76 -25.97 4.91
N GLU A 159 13.70 -25.16 4.45
CA GLU A 159 15.12 -25.22 4.83
C GLU A 159 15.32 -24.97 6.33
N LEU A 160 14.65 -23.96 6.89
CA LEU A 160 14.69 -23.69 8.34
C LEU A 160 14.19 -24.89 9.16
N SER A 161 13.06 -25.48 8.76
CA SER A 161 12.48 -26.65 9.40
C SER A 161 13.41 -27.88 9.29
N ALA A 162 14.04 -28.08 8.12
CA ALA A 162 14.97 -29.18 7.88
C ALA A 162 16.26 -29.10 8.72
N LEU A 163 16.72 -27.89 9.06
CA LEU A 163 17.83 -27.70 10.00
C LEU A 163 17.47 -28.10 11.43
N GLY A 164 16.25 -27.81 11.85
CA GLY A 164 15.71 -28.16 13.17
C GLY A 164 16.38 -27.44 14.36
N ARG A 165 15.81 -27.63 15.55
CA ARG A 165 16.21 -26.94 16.78
C ARG A 165 17.70 -27.08 17.12
N SER A 166 18.30 -28.25 16.88
CA SER A 166 19.72 -28.51 17.20
C SER A 166 20.71 -27.66 16.39
N ARG A 167 20.31 -27.16 15.21
CA ARG A 167 21.14 -26.31 14.35
C ARG A 167 20.83 -24.82 14.47
N VAL A 168 19.63 -24.48 14.95
CA VAL A 168 19.07 -23.11 15.00
C VAL A 168 19.12 -22.50 16.41
N ALA A 169 19.01 -23.30 17.47
CA ALA A 169 18.94 -22.79 18.83
C ALA A 169 20.19 -21.97 19.20
N GLY A 170 19.98 -20.77 19.76
CA GLY A 170 21.08 -19.87 20.14
C GLY A 170 21.66 -19.03 18.99
N LYS A 171 21.11 -19.09 17.78
CA LYS A 171 21.66 -18.45 16.57
C LYS A 171 20.74 -17.37 15.99
N ILE A 172 21.30 -16.51 15.15
CA ILE A 172 20.56 -15.53 14.34
C ILE A 172 20.18 -16.23 13.04
N VAL A 173 18.89 -16.25 12.69
CA VAL A 173 18.43 -16.80 11.41
C VAL A 173 18.33 -15.66 10.39
N LEU A 174 18.98 -15.79 9.24
CA LEU A 174 18.82 -14.88 8.10
C LEU A 174 18.05 -15.58 6.98
N PHE A 175 16.84 -15.08 6.69
CA PHE A 175 16.06 -15.48 5.52
C PHE A 175 16.55 -14.72 4.28
N ASN A 176 17.41 -15.34 3.46
CA ASN A 176 17.88 -14.80 2.20
C ASN A 176 17.02 -15.27 1.01
N PHE A 177 15.74 -14.88 1.00
CA PHE A 177 14.87 -15.06 -0.16
C PHE A 177 14.96 -13.84 -1.09
N PRO A 178 15.44 -13.98 -2.34
CA PRO A 178 15.52 -12.86 -3.27
C PRO A 178 14.13 -12.47 -3.79
N PHE A 179 13.86 -11.16 -3.87
CA PHE A 179 12.72 -10.63 -4.62
C PHE A 179 12.93 -10.90 -6.12
N ASP A 180 11.95 -11.51 -6.79
CA ASP A 180 12.07 -11.87 -8.20
C ASP A 180 11.83 -10.64 -9.10
N THR A 181 12.92 -9.93 -9.41
CA THR A 181 12.93 -8.76 -10.28
C THR A 181 12.49 -9.07 -11.72
N LYS A 182 12.67 -10.31 -12.19
CA LYS A 182 12.23 -10.73 -13.54
C LYS A 182 10.72 -10.95 -13.57
N LYS A 183 10.17 -11.62 -12.56
CA LYS A 183 8.72 -11.75 -12.36
C LYS A 183 8.06 -10.38 -12.18
N ALA A 184 8.68 -9.50 -11.39
CA ALA A 184 8.24 -8.12 -11.25
C ALA A 184 8.21 -7.40 -12.60
N ALA A 185 9.32 -7.38 -13.36
CA ALA A 185 9.45 -6.77 -14.67
C ALA A 185 8.56 -7.39 -15.77
N ALA A 186 8.22 -8.69 -15.64
CA ALA A 186 7.26 -9.38 -16.51
C ALA A 186 5.79 -9.09 -16.15
N GLY A 187 5.53 -8.37 -15.06
CA GLY A 187 4.22 -7.84 -14.72
C GLY A 187 3.65 -8.26 -13.38
N TYR A 188 4.33 -9.16 -12.67
CA TYR A 188 3.80 -9.87 -11.52
C TYR A 188 4.46 -9.39 -10.22
N ALA A 189 4.66 -8.08 -10.09
CA ALA A 189 5.40 -7.46 -8.98
C ALA A 189 4.74 -7.72 -7.61
N LEU A 190 3.41 -7.74 -7.54
CA LEU A 190 2.68 -8.08 -6.31
C LEU A 190 2.83 -9.57 -5.95
N ASP A 191 2.94 -10.47 -6.93
CA ASP A 191 3.21 -11.89 -6.68
C ASP A 191 4.66 -12.08 -6.20
N ALA A 192 5.63 -11.43 -6.85
CA ALA A 192 7.04 -11.43 -6.44
C ALA A 192 7.24 -10.86 -5.01
N TYR A 193 6.51 -9.80 -4.66
CA TYR A 193 6.46 -9.27 -3.29
C TYR A 193 5.79 -10.25 -2.34
N GLY A 194 4.64 -10.80 -2.72
CA GLY A 194 3.88 -11.78 -1.93
C GLY A 194 4.69 -13.03 -1.58
N GLU A 195 5.58 -13.47 -2.47
CA GLU A 195 6.50 -14.59 -2.26
C GLU A 195 7.65 -14.28 -1.28
N ALA A 196 8.15 -13.05 -1.28
CA ALA A 196 9.26 -12.62 -0.42
C ALA A 196 8.82 -12.06 0.95
N VAL A 197 7.65 -11.39 1.01
CA VAL A 197 7.17 -10.69 2.21
C VAL A 197 6.78 -11.63 3.37
N VAL A 198 6.50 -12.91 3.08
CA VAL A 198 6.15 -13.91 4.11
C VAL A 198 7.26 -14.07 5.16
N TYR A 199 8.53 -13.93 4.77
CA TYR A 199 9.67 -14.05 5.68
C TYR A 199 9.78 -12.83 6.60
N ARG A 200 9.42 -11.63 6.12
CA ARG A 200 9.30 -10.42 6.96
C ARG A 200 8.17 -10.60 7.98
N GLY A 201 7.00 -11.04 7.52
CA GLY A 201 5.80 -11.15 8.35
C GLY A 201 5.83 -12.28 9.39
N ALA A 202 6.42 -13.44 9.05
CA ALA A 202 6.35 -14.66 9.88
C ALA A 202 7.72 -15.25 10.28
N GLY A 203 8.84 -14.79 9.70
CA GLY A 203 10.17 -15.36 9.95
C GLY A 203 10.63 -15.31 11.41
N ALA A 204 10.35 -14.20 12.10
CA ALA A 204 10.67 -14.08 13.53
C ALA A 204 9.97 -15.15 14.38
N LYS A 205 8.70 -15.44 14.07
CA LYS A 205 7.92 -16.46 14.76
C LYS A 205 8.46 -17.87 14.51
N THR A 206 8.67 -18.25 13.25
CA THR A 206 9.14 -19.61 12.90
C THR A 206 10.58 -19.86 13.36
N ALA A 207 11.44 -18.83 13.37
CA ALA A 207 12.78 -18.91 13.97
C ALA A 207 12.74 -19.06 15.50
N ALA A 208 11.87 -18.31 16.19
CA ALA A 208 11.70 -18.39 17.65
C ALA A 208 11.22 -19.78 18.11
N GLU A 209 10.31 -20.42 17.36
CA GLU A 209 9.83 -21.80 17.63
C GLU A 209 10.99 -22.82 17.66
N LEU A 210 12.03 -22.59 16.85
CA LEU A 210 13.27 -23.40 16.83
C LEU A 210 14.37 -22.88 17.79
N GLY A 211 14.08 -21.85 18.60
CA GLY A 211 14.99 -21.32 19.62
C GLY A 211 16.07 -20.35 19.10
N ALA A 212 15.87 -19.75 17.92
CA ALA A 212 16.73 -18.67 17.45
C ALA A 212 16.72 -17.48 18.44
N VAL A 213 17.82 -16.74 18.51
CA VAL A 213 17.94 -15.54 19.37
C VAL A 213 17.62 -14.24 18.67
N ALA A 214 17.61 -14.23 17.33
CA ALA A 214 17.07 -13.16 16.51
C ALA A 214 16.72 -13.69 15.10
N SER A 215 15.91 -12.94 14.36
CA SER A 215 15.58 -13.20 12.96
C SER A 215 15.88 -11.98 12.11
N LEU A 216 16.53 -12.20 10.97
CA LEU A 216 16.80 -11.22 9.94
C LEU A 216 16.18 -11.70 8.62
N VAL A 217 15.75 -10.76 7.78
CA VAL A 217 15.25 -11.05 6.43
C VAL A 217 16.01 -10.19 5.42
N ARG A 218 16.26 -10.73 4.22
CA ARG A 218 16.63 -9.89 3.08
C ARG A 218 15.54 -8.85 2.83
N SER A 219 15.93 -7.61 2.55
CA SER A 219 14.98 -6.56 2.19
C SER A 219 14.08 -6.97 1.03
N VAL A 220 12.78 -6.72 1.21
CA VAL A 220 11.73 -7.12 0.28
C VAL A 220 11.54 -6.00 -0.75
N GLY A 221 12.24 -6.10 -1.87
CA GLY A 221 12.16 -5.15 -2.98
C GLY A 221 13.21 -5.41 -4.05
N GLY A 222 13.05 -4.77 -5.20
CA GLY A 222 13.96 -4.88 -6.35
C GLY A 222 15.07 -3.81 -6.39
N ALA A 223 15.31 -3.10 -5.29
CA ALA A 223 16.33 -2.05 -5.21
C ALA A 223 17.71 -2.62 -4.92
N GLU A 224 18.70 -2.27 -5.76
CA GLU A 224 20.14 -2.47 -5.50
C GLU A 224 20.77 -1.15 -5.04
N TYR A 225 20.11 -0.53 -4.06
CA TYR A 225 20.69 0.50 -3.22
C TYR A 225 20.75 -0.10 -1.82
N ARG A 226 21.93 -0.09 -1.19
CA ARG A 226 22.23 -0.74 0.08
C ARG A 226 21.43 -0.18 1.27
N LEU A 227 20.14 -0.50 1.27
CA LEU A 227 19.07 0.07 2.08
C LEU A 227 18.21 -1.07 2.63
N PRO A 228 17.94 -1.10 3.93
CA PRO A 228 17.10 -2.10 4.55
C PRO A 228 15.63 -1.68 4.44
N HIS A 229 14.73 -2.60 4.06
CA HIS A 229 13.29 -2.34 3.93
C HIS A 229 12.55 -2.82 5.18
N THR A 230 11.86 -1.91 5.88
CA THR A 230 11.11 -2.25 7.08
C THR A 230 9.73 -2.86 6.74
N GLY A 231 8.80 -2.86 7.68
CA GLY A 231 7.46 -3.41 7.55
C GLY A 231 7.03 -4.24 8.75
N PHE A 232 5.74 -4.58 8.80
CA PHE A 232 5.18 -5.43 9.84
C PHE A 232 5.86 -6.81 9.92
N SER A 233 6.14 -7.23 11.16
CA SER A 233 6.51 -8.59 11.55
C SER A 233 5.67 -9.02 12.74
N THR A 234 5.25 -10.29 12.76
CA THR A 234 4.47 -10.84 13.88
C THR A 234 5.33 -10.85 15.15
N PRO A 235 4.89 -10.23 16.27
CA PRO A 235 5.64 -10.25 17.52
C PRO A 235 5.94 -11.68 17.97
N ALA A 236 7.22 -11.97 18.18
CA ALA A 236 7.73 -13.32 18.43
C ALA A 236 8.60 -13.45 19.71
N GLY A 237 8.77 -12.35 20.47
CA GLY A 237 9.63 -12.32 21.66
C GLY A 237 11.14 -12.37 21.38
N ILE A 238 11.54 -12.31 20.12
CA ILE A 238 12.94 -12.19 19.68
C ILE A 238 13.12 -10.95 18.78
N PRO A 239 14.33 -10.35 18.74
CA PRO A 239 14.63 -9.27 17.81
C PRO A 239 14.46 -9.68 16.35
N ALA A 240 13.76 -8.83 15.61
CA ALA A 240 13.45 -8.99 14.19
C ALA A 240 13.92 -7.76 13.38
N GLY A 241 14.61 -7.99 12.27
CA GLY A 241 15.13 -6.93 11.40
C GLY A 241 15.14 -7.32 9.92
N ALA A 242 15.31 -6.34 9.04
CA ALA A 242 15.67 -6.53 7.64
C ALA A 242 17.10 -6.05 7.40
N VAL A 243 17.85 -6.74 6.54
CA VAL A 243 19.17 -6.31 6.06
C VAL A 243 19.08 -5.90 4.59
N ALA A 244 19.95 -4.97 4.16
CA ALA A 244 20.08 -4.61 2.75
C ALA A 244 20.34 -5.85 1.88
N ALA A 245 19.87 -5.84 0.63
CA ALA A 245 19.92 -7.02 -0.23
C ALA A 245 21.35 -7.53 -0.46
N GLU A 246 22.28 -6.60 -0.66
CA GLU A 246 23.71 -6.84 -0.89
C GLU A 246 24.41 -7.36 0.38
N ASP A 247 23.98 -6.87 1.55
CA ASP A 247 24.46 -7.37 2.85
C ASP A 247 23.94 -8.78 3.16
N ALA A 248 22.73 -9.13 2.69
CA ALA A 248 22.21 -10.48 2.81
C ALA A 248 23.02 -11.49 1.98
N GLU A 249 23.37 -11.13 0.73
CA GLU A 249 24.22 -11.97 -0.13
C GLU A 249 25.64 -12.09 0.43
N LEU A 250 26.25 -10.98 0.89
CA LEU A 250 27.55 -11.00 1.56
C LEU A 250 27.58 -12.00 2.74
N VAL A 251 26.55 -12.00 3.58
CA VAL A 251 26.44 -12.92 4.71
C VAL A 251 26.23 -14.36 4.23
N SER A 252 25.46 -14.56 3.16
CA SER A 252 25.24 -15.86 2.51
C SER A 252 26.54 -16.45 1.95
N ASP A 253 27.30 -15.66 1.19
CA ASP A 253 28.56 -16.07 0.57
C ASP A 253 29.65 -16.37 1.60
N LEU A 254 29.72 -15.59 2.68
CA LEU A 254 30.63 -15.86 3.80
C LEU A 254 30.21 -17.11 4.59
N ALA A 255 28.90 -17.33 4.81
CA ALA A 255 28.38 -18.51 5.50
C ALA A 255 28.63 -19.81 4.72
N ALA A 256 28.66 -19.75 3.38
CA ALA A 256 29.04 -20.87 2.53
C ALA A 256 30.52 -21.24 2.64
N GLN A 257 31.39 -20.29 3.01
CA GLN A 257 32.83 -20.50 3.20
C GLN A 257 33.18 -20.96 4.62
N GLY A 258 32.31 -20.72 5.60
CA GLY A 258 32.54 -21.11 6.99
C GLY A 258 31.67 -20.36 8.00
N LYS A 259 32.06 -20.42 9.27
CA LYS A 259 31.31 -19.84 10.37
C LYS A 259 31.29 -18.30 10.29
N VAL A 260 30.10 -17.72 10.38
CA VAL A 260 29.87 -16.26 10.47
C VAL A 260 29.19 -15.93 11.80
N ARG A 261 29.66 -14.89 12.51
CA ARG A 261 28.96 -14.30 13.65
C ARG A 261 28.67 -12.83 13.43
N MET A 262 27.48 -12.44 13.85
CA MET A 262 27.01 -11.05 13.83
C MET A 262 26.78 -10.56 15.25
N ARG A 263 27.17 -9.32 15.51
CA ARG A 263 26.66 -8.51 16.61
C ARG A 263 25.49 -7.67 16.10
N LEU A 264 24.35 -7.78 16.76
CA LEU A 264 23.10 -7.09 16.44
C LEU A 264 22.63 -6.30 17.65
N VAL A 265 22.27 -5.04 17.44
CA VAL A 265 21.58 -4.18 18.41
C VAL A 265 20.35 -3.61 17.73
N LEU A 266 19.17 -3.86 18.30
CA LEU A 266 17.90 -3.25 17.90
C LEU A 266 17.21 -2.80 19.18
N THR A 267 16.82 -1.53 19.27
CA THR A 267 16.18 -0.97 20.47
C THR A 267 14.75 -0.44 20.25
N PRO A 268 13.88 -1.13 19.48
CA PRO A 268 12.50 -0.70 19.30
C PRO A 268 11.70 -0.79 20.59
N GLN A 269 10.67 0.06 20.69
CA GLN A 269 9.78 0.15 21.83
C GLN A 269 8.32 0.06 21.35
N SER A 270 7.57 -0.87 21.92
CA SER A 270 6.11 -0.87 21.84
C SER A 270 5.58 -0.07 23.03
N LEU A 271 5.02 1.11 22.74
CA LEU A 271 4.37 1.97 23.72
C LEU A 271 2.87 1.59 23.81
N PRO A 272 2.14 2.04 24.85
CA PRO A 272 0.70 1.82 24.93
C PRO A 272 -0.04 2.38 23.71
N ASP A 273 -1.06 1.65 23.25
CA ASP A 273 -1.95 2.09 22.17
C ASP A 273 -2.51 3.50 22.44
N THR A 274 -2.51 4.33 21.40
CA THR A 274 -2.94 5.74 21.47
C THR A 274 -4.15 5.99 20.57
N THR A 275 -4.66 7.22 20.54
CA THR A 275 -5.72 7.62 19.60
C THR A 275 -5.10 8.09 18.28
N GLY A 276 -5.49 7.44 17.19
CA GLY A 276 -5.35 7.92 15.82
C GLY A 276 -6.73 8.27 15.24
N TYR A 277 -6.76 8.76 14.01
CA TYR A 277 -8.00 9.20 13.35
C TYR A 277 -8.07 8.75 11.90
N ASN A 278 -9.17 8.10 11.49
CA ASN A 278 -9.54 8.15 10.07
C ASN A 278 -10.02 9.57 9.77
N VAL A 279 -9.60 10.14 8.64
CA VAL A 279 -10.21 11.37 8.11
C VAL A 279 -11.29 10.97 7.14
N VAL A 280 -12.55 11.29 7.42
CA VAL A 280 -13.70 10.96 6.58
C VAL A 280 -14.39 12.25 6.15
N ALA A 281 -14.48 12.48 4.84
CA ALA A 281 -15.03 13.71 4.27
C ALA A 281 -16.05 13.44 3.17
N ASP A 282 -17.25 13.98 3.31
CA ASP A 282 -18.35 13.78 2.36
C ASP A 282 -18.56 15.00 1.45
N LEU A 283 -18.45 14.80 0.13
CA LEU A 283 -18.98 15.71 -0.90
C LEU A 283 -20.40 15.23 -1.24
N ARG A 284 -21.40 15.92 -0.68
CA ARG A 284 -22.81 15.47 -0.70
C ARG A 284 -23.43 15.43 -2.10
N GLY A 285 -24.04 14.28 -2.44
CA GLY A 285 -24.73 14.07 -3.71
C GLY A 285 -25.91 15.03 -3.97
N SER A 286 -26.35 15.10 -5.24
CA SER A 286 -27.53 15.89 -5.66
C SER A 286 -28.85 15.11 -5.59
N GLU A 287 -28.88 13.84 -5.99
CA GLU A 287 -30.11 13.05 -6.18
C GLU A 287 -30.22 11.88 -5.21
N HIS A 288 -29.10 11.22 -4.93
CA HIS A 288 -28.98 10.07 -4.04
C HIS A 288 -27.90 10.33 -2.97
N PRO A 289 -28.06 11.36 -2.12
CA PRO A 289 -27.05 11.74 -1.12
C PRO A 289 -26.84 10.66 -0.04
N GLU A 290 -27.78 9.71 0.11
CA GLU A 290 -27.67 8.54 0.98
C GLU A 290 -26.74 7.45 0.41
N GLN A 291 -26.57 7.41 -0.92
CA GLN A 291 -25.69 6.46 -1.58
C GLN A 291 -24.27 7.01 -1.62
N VAL A 292 -23.33 6.19 -1.16
CA VAL A 292 -21.92 6.56 -0.96
C VAL A 292 -21.06 5.86 -1.99
N VAL A 293 -20.07 6.59 -2.52
CA VAL A 293 -18.93 5.96 -3.16
C VAL A 293 -17.63 6.44 -2.53
N VAL A 294 -16.79 5.50 -2.12
CA VAL A 294 -15.55 5.78 -1.39
C VAL A 294 -14.38 5.96 -2.36
N VAL A 295 -13.59 7.02 -2.14
CA VAL A 295 -12.24 7.19 -2.70
C VAL A 295 -11.25 7.29 -1.55
N SER A 296 -10.16 6.55 -1.60
CA SER A 296 -9.28 6.42 -0.43
C SER A 296 -7.82 6.09 -0.74
N GLY A 297 -7.00 6.35 0.28
CA GLY A 297 -5.62 5.92 0.47
C GLY A 297 -5.31 5.88 1.98
N HIS A 298 -4.13 5.44 2.38
CA HIS A 298 -3.75 5.40 3.81
C HIS A 298 -2.79 6.53 4.22
N LEU A 299 -3.05 7.10 5.39
CA LEU A 299 -2.42 8.33 5.87
C LEU A 299 -1.19 8.07 6.74
N ASP A 300 -1.08 6.91 7.39
CA ASP A 300 0.16 6.51 8.06
C ASP A 300 1.26 6.11 7.06
N SER A 301 2.50 6.03 7.53
CA SER A 301 3.63 5.49 6.77
C SER A 301 4.70 4.94 7.71
N TRP A 302 5.59 4.06 7.23
CA TRP A 302 6.85 3.81 7.93
C TRP A 302 7.71 5.09 8.12
N ASP A 303 8.61 5.02 9.09
CA ASP A 303 9.46 6.11 9.60
C ASP A 303 10.78 6.31 8.87
N LEU A 304 11.19 5.37 8.02
CA LEU A 304 12.49 5.41 7.34
C LEU A 304 12.56 6.40 6.17
N GLY A 305 11.43 6.61 5.48
CA GLY A 305 11.29 7.59 4.40
C GLY A 305 10.34 8.73 4.79
N THR A 306 9.63 9.29 3.82
CA THR A 306 8.57 10.30 4.07
C THR A 306 7.18 9.83 3.63
N GLY A 307 7.01 8.54 3.29
CA GLY A 307 5.73 7.97 2.86
C GLY A 307 5.15 8.62 1.60
N ALA A 308 5.97 9.08 0.65
CA ALA A 308 5.50 9.83 -0.51
C ALA A 308 4.64 8.99 -1.47
N ILE A 309 5.04 7.74 -1.68
CA ILE A 309 4.35 6.76 -2.52
C ILE A 309 3.67 5.66 -1.68
N ASP A 310 3.60 5.86 -0.37
CA ASP A 310 3.25 4.82 0.60
C ASP A 310 2.76 5.50 1.90
N ASP A 311 1.53 6.03 1.96
CA ASP A 311 0.60 6.27 0.84
C ASP A 311 0.12 7.74 0.77
N GLY A 312 1.07 8.68 0.88
CA GLY A 312 0.77 10.10 0.72
C GLY A 312 0.18 10.41 -0.66
N ALA A 313 0.58 9.64 -1.68
CA ALA A 313 0.05 9.69 -3.03
C ALA A 313 -1.44 9.32 -3.10
N GLY A 314 -1.85 8.14 -2.59
CA GLY A 314 -3.23 7.67 -2.64
C GLY A 314 -4.20 8.59 -1.92
N VAL A 315 -3.81 9.09 -0.74
CA VAL A 315 -4.54 10.14 -0.03
C VAL A 315 -4.72 11.39 -0.91
N ALA A 316 -3.67 11.82 -1.60
CA ALA A 316 -3.75 12.98 -2.50
C ALA A 316 -4.65 12.72 -3.73
N VAL A 317 -4.68 11.50 -4.32
CA VAL A 317 -5.69 11.11 -5.35
C VAL A 317 -7.10 11.38 -4.84
N ALA A 318 -7.36 10.91 -3.62
CA ALA A 318 -8.68 10.92 -3.01
C ALA A 318 -9.12 12.36 -2.69
N MET A 319 -8.20 13.22 -2.25
CA MET A 319 -8.45 14.65 -2.04
C MET A 319 -8.69 15.41 -3.36
N GLU A 320 -7.83 15.24 -4.37
CA GLU A 320 -7.91 16.01 -5.62
C GLU A 320 -9.15 15.61 -6.45
N THR A 321 -9.64 14.37 -6.30
CA THR A 321 -10.95 13.95 -6.81
C THR A 321 -12.08 14.91 -6.38
N ALA A 322 -12.13 15.28 -5.10
CA ALA A 322 -13.15 16.20 -4.59
C ALA A 322 -12.87 17.66 -4.99
N GLN A 323 -11.59 18.05 -5.10
CA GLN A 323 -11.18 19.37 -5.58
C GLN A 323 -11.60 19.61 -7.04
N LEU A 324 -11.41 18.64 -7.93
CA LEU A 324 -11.78 18.80 -9.34
C LEU A 324 -13.28 18.95 -9.54
N LEU A 325 -14.09 18.16 -8.83
CA LEU A 325 -15.55 18.27 -8.89
C LEU A 325 -16.02 19.67 -8.44
N GLN A 326 -15.43 20.22 -7.38
CA GLN A 326 -15.73 21.58 -6.93
C GLN A 326 -15.25 22.65 -7.91
N THR A 327 -14.03 22.52 -8.45
CA THR A 327 -13.40 23.47 -9.39
C THR A 327 -14.13 23.52 -10.73
N LEU A 328 -14.59 22.37 -11.23
CA LEU A 328 -15.37 22.25 -12.47
C LEU A 328 -16.88 22.51 -12.24
N HIS A 329 -17.29 22.77 -11.00
CA HIS A 329 -18.70 22.94 -10.59
C HIS A 329 -19.60 21.74 -10.93
N LEU A 330 -19.01 20.54 -11.00
CA LEU A 330 -19.69 19.29 -11.30
C LEU A 330 -20.21 18.66 -10.00
N ARG A 331 -21.53 18.49 -9.89
CA ARG A 331 -22.14 17.91 -8.70
C ARG A 331 -22.48 16.43 -8.90
N PRO A 332 -21.88 15.49 -8.15
CA PRO A 332 -22.18 14.08 -8.28
C PRO A 332 -23.60 13.75 -7.82
N LYS A 333 -24.25 12.79 -8.47
CA LYS A 333 -25.58 12.29 -8.05
C LYS A 333 -25.56 11.64 -6.67
N ARG A 334 -24.48 10.91 -6.39
CA ARG A 334 -24.19 10.22 -5.13
C ARG A 334 -23.21 11.02 -4.29
N THR A 335 -23.16 10.73 -2.99
CA THR A 335 -22.13 11.29 -2.13
C THR A 335 -20.78 10.65 -2.42
N ILE A 336 -19.75 11.46 -2.64
CA ILE A 336 -18.36 10.98 -2.73
C ILE A 336 -17.74 11.13 -1.35
N ARG A 337 -17.31 10.00 -0.77
CA ARG A 337 -16.68 9.93 0.55
C ARG A 337 -15.18 9.76 0.37
N VAL A 338 -14.42 10.82 0.63
CA VAL A 338 -12.97 10.77 0.71
C VAL A 338 -12.60 10.18 2.07
N ILE A 339 -11.76 9.15 2.09
CA ILE A 339 -11.23 8.58 3.34
C ILE A 339 -9.70 8.51 3.28
N ALA A 340 -9.06 9.09 4.29
CA ALA A 340 -7.66 8.85 4.58
C ALA A 340 -7.58 7.93 5.81
N TRP A 341 -7.20 6.66 5.58
CA TRP A 341 -7.18 5.63 6.62
C TRP A 341 -6.04 5.84 7.62
N VAL A 342 -6.23 5.45 8.88
CA VAL A 342 -5.12 5.30 9.83
C VAL A 342 -4.79 3.83 10.07
N ASP A 343 -3.52 3.57 10.32
CA ASP A 343 -2.99 2.29 10.78
C ASP A 343 -3.13 1.16 9.75
N GLU A 344 -2.90 1.41 8.46
CA GLU A 344 -2.74 0.32 7.48
C GLU A 344 -1.53 -0.53 7.87
N GLU A 345 -0.38 0.14 8.00
CA GLU A 345 0.97 -0.43 7.99
C GLU A 345 1.20 -1.47 9.11
N SER A 346 0.47 -1.31 10.22
CA SER A 346 0.57 -2.16 11.41
C SER A 346 -0.60 -3.12 11.60
N GLY A 347 -1.53 -3.23 10.64
CA GLY A 347 -2.58 -4.25 10.61
C GLY A 347 -3.96 -3.82 10.10
N GLY A 348 -4.14 -2.55 9.74
CA GLY A 348 -5.39 -1.98 9.24
C GLY A 348 -6.44 -1.76 10.31
N ARG A 349 -6.13 -1.14 11.47
CA ARG A 349 -7.18 -0.88 12.48
C ARG A 349 -8.16 0.22 12.08
N GLY A 350 -7.76 1.22 11.30
CA GLY A 350 -8.66 2.30 10.86
C GLY A 350 -9.85 1.79 10.05
N ARG A 351 -9.59 0.98 9.03
CA ARG A 351 -10.63 0.29 8.23
C ARG A 351 -11.48 -0.69 9.06
N GLN A 352 -10.93 -1.32 10.10
CA GLN A 352 -11.68 -2.22 10.99
C GLN A 352 -12.66 -1.44 11.86
N ALA A 353 -12.23 -0.30 12.42
CA ALA A 353 -13.09 0.61 13.18
C ALA A 353 -14.22 1.18 12.30
N TYR A 354 -13.89 1.69 11.11
CA TYR A 354 -14.89 2.17 10.14
C TYR A 354 -15.87 1.06 9.75
N SER A 355 -15.37 -0.15 9.45
CA SER A 355 -16.25 -1.27 9.08
C SER A 355 -17.16 -1.73 10.23
N ALA A 356 -16.78 -1.53 11.49
CA ALA A 356 -17.66 -1.79 12.63
C ALA A 356 -18.72 -0.68 12.73
N ALA A 357 -18.30 0.58 12.73
CA ALA A 357 -19.16 1.76 12.90
C ALA A 357 -20.20 1.91 11.77
N HIS A 358 -19.79 1.76 10.51
CA HIS A 358 -20.62 2.00 9.32
C HIS A 358 -21.24 0.72 8.73
N SER A 359 -21.19 -0.41 9.45
CA SER A 359 -21.72 -1.70 8.99
C SER A 359 -23.20 -1.65 8.55
N ALA A 360 -24.01 -0.78 9.16
CA ALA A 360 -25.41 -0.54 8.77
C ALA A 360 -25.57 0.30 7.48
N GLU A 361 -24.57 1.12 7.12
CA GLU A 361 -24.57 1.96 5.91
C GLU A 361 -24.09 1.21 4.66
N PHE A 362 -23.53 0.00 4.82
CA PHE A 362 -22.93 -0.76 3.71
C PHE A 362 -23.92 -1.14 2.61
N ALA A 363 -25.23 -1.21 2.90
CA ALA A 363 -26.26 -1.39 1.88
C ALA A 363 -26.37 -0.20 0.91
N ASN A 364 -25.89 0.99 1.32
CA ASN A 364 -25.86 2.20 0.51
C ASN A 364 -24.47 2.50 -0.07
N HIS A 365 -23.45 1.70 0.22
CA HIS A 365 -22.12 1.84 -0.39
C HIS A 365 -22.16 1.19 -1.78
N VAL A 366 -22.08 2.02 -2.83
CA VAL A 366 -22.25 1.59 -4.22
C VAL A 366 -20.94 1.12 -4.84
N ALA A 367 -19.81 1.71 -4.45
CA ALA A 367 -18.47 1.20 -4.76
C ALA A 367 -17.42 1.79 -3.79
N ALA A 368 -16.20 1.27 -3.85
CA ALA A 368 -15.02 1.87 -3.23
C ALA A 368 -13.80 1.71 -4.14
N ILE A 369 -12.90 2.70 -4.14
CA ILE A 369 -11.54 2.56 -4.67
C ILE A 369 -10.52 2.93 -3.61
N GLU A 370 -9.40 2.23 -3.68
CA GLU A 370 -8.20 2.50 -2.91
C GLU A 370 -7.03 2.60 -3.89
N SER A 371 -6.28 3.70 -3.78
CA SER A 371 -4.96 3.83 -4.38
C SER A 371 -3.95 3.66 -3.26
N ASP A 372 -3.09 2.65 -3.39
CA ASP A 372 -2.23 2.13 -2.31
C ASP A 372 -1.08 1.33 -2.96
N LEU A 373 -0.50 1.90 -4.02
CA LEU A 373 0.65 1.30 -4.73
C LEU A 373 1.69 2.35 -5.18
N GLY A 374 1.52 3.63 -4.80
CA GLY A 374 2.36 4.81 -5.13
C GLY A 374 1.81 5.86 -6.13
N ALA A 375 2.66 6.45 -7.00
CA ALA A 375 2.33 7.67 -7.78
C ALA A 375 2.80 7.78 -9.25
N ASP A 376 3.24 6.69 -9.91
CA ASP A 376 3.66 6.73 -11.34
C ASP A 376 2.47 6.44 -12.30
N HIS A 377 2.71 6.46 -13.60
CA HIS A 377 1.68 6.39 -14.64
C HIS A 377 0.81 5.10 -14.59
N PRO A 378 -0.52 5.22 -14.36
CA PRO A 378 -1.42 4.09 -14.28
C PRO A 378 -1.65 3.42 -15.62
N LEU A 379 -1.37 2.11 -15.68
CA LEU A 379 -1.78 1.27 -16.82
C LEU A 379 -3.20 0.73 -16.65
N GLY A 380 -3.83 0.91 -15.50
CA GLY A 380 -5.16 0.38 -15.26
C GLY A 380 -5.51 0.23 -13.79
N PHE A 381 -6.59 -0.50 -13.55
CA PHE A 381 -7.02 -0.85 -12.22
C PHE A 381 -7.63 -2.25 -12.15
N ASN A 382 -7.31 -2.94 -11.06
CA ASN A 382 -7.85 -4.24 -10.74
C ASN A 382 -9.24 -4.07 -10.13
N VAL A 383 -10.26 -4.68 -10.75
CA VAL A 383 -11.63 -4.63 -10.25
C VAL A 383 -12.11 -5.97 -9.69
N LYS A 384 -12.89 -5.90 -8.61
CA LYS A 384 -13.79 -6.97 -8.20
C LYS A 384 -15.23 -6.47 -8.36
N MET A 385 -15.89 -6.84 -9.46
CA MET A 385 -17.25 -6.40 -9.82
C MET A 385 -18.04 -7.47 -10.57
N SER A 386 -19.34 -7.24 -10.75
CA SER A 386 -20.18 -8.08 -11.61
C SER A 386 -19.86 -7.92 -13.10
N PRO A 387 -20.09 -8.93 -13.97
CA PRO A 387 -19.97 -8.77 -15.42
C PRO A 387 -20.83 -7.63 -15.98
N GLN A 388 -22.00 -7.39 -15.40
CA GLN A 388 -22.90 -6.31 -15.77
C GLN A 388 -22.30 -4.94 -15.45
N ALA A 389 -21.66 -4.78 -14.28
CA ALA A 389 -20.94 -3.56 -13.94
C ALA A 389 -19.72 -3.32 -14.86
N MET A 390 -19.02 -4.39 -15.27
CA MET A 390 -17.92 -4.28 -16.23
C MET A 390 -18.40 -3.77 -17.60
N GLU A 391 -19.51 -4.31 -18.13
CA GLU A 391 -20.10 -3.82 -19.38
C GLU A 391 -20.47 -2.33 -19.29
N ALA A 392 -21.06 -1.90 -18.16
CA ALA A 392 -21.43 -0.50 -17.92
C ALA A 392 -20.22 0.46 -17.86
N LEU A 393 -19.01 -0.02 -17.57
CA LEU A 393 -17.79 0.79 -17.50
C LEU A 393 -16.98 0.83 -18.81
N LYS A 394 -17.40 0.12 -19.86
CA LYS A 394 -16.74 0.20 -21.19
C LYS A 394 -16.62 1.62 -21.77
N PRO A 395 -17.57 2.56 -21.58
CA PRO A 395 -17.38 3.94 -22.01
C PRO A 395 -16.24 4.64 -21.26
N VAL A 396 -16.09 4.37 -19.96
CA VAL A 396 -14.96 4.89 -19.15
C VAL A 396 -13.64 4.32 -19.66
N GLN A 397 -13.57 3.01 -19.95
CA GLN A 397 -12.37 2.37 -20.48
C GLN A 397 -11.84 3.10 -21.73
N LYS A 398 -12.70 3.48 -22.68
CA LYS A 398 -12.28 4.23 -23.88
C LYS A 398 -11.69 5.61 -23.58
N ILE A 399 -12.17 6.27 -22.52
CA ILE A 399 -11.62 7.57 -22.07
C ILE A 399 -10.24 7.34 -21.43
N LEU A 400 -10.07 6.26 -20.66
CA LEU A 400 -8.80 5.89 -20.02
C LEU A 400 -7.73 5.43 -21.03
N GLU A 401 -8.15 4.70 -22.08
CA GLU A 401 -7.27 4.23 -23.16
C GLU A 401 -6.55 5.38 -23.87
N SER A 402 -7.15 6.59 -23.90
CA SER A 402 -6.52 7.79 -24.49
C SER A 402 -5.22 8.23 -23.81
N PHE A 403 -5.00 7.82 -22.56
CA PHE A 403 -3.73 8.00 -21.85
C PHE A 403 -3.08 6.67 -21.44
N GLY A 404 -3.42 5.55 -22.09
CA GLY A 404 -2.74 4.26 -21.89
C GLY A 404 -3.24 3.43 -20.70
N ALA A 405 -4.32 3.84 -20.02
CA ALA A 405 -4.92 3.06 -18.94
C ALA A 405 -6.04 2.14 -19.44
N ILE A 406 -6.01 0.86 -19.05
CA ILE A 406 -7.01 -0.18 -19.40
C ILE A 406 -7.69 -0.77 -18.16
N ILE A 407 -8.95 -1.17 -18.26
CA ILE A 407 -9.64 -1.86 -17.17
C ILE A 407 -9.35 -3.36 -17.28
N THR A 408 -8.87 -3.98 -16.19
CA THR A 408 -8.58 -5.41 -16.15
C THR A 408 -9.27 -6.09 -14.97
N THR A 409 -10.00 -7.17 -15.24
CA THR A 409 -10.29 -8.16 -14.19
C THR A 409 -9.04 -8.99 -13.94
N PRO A 410 -8.50 -9.01 -12.71
CA PRO A 410 -7.55 -10.05 -12.35
C PRO A 410 -8.24 -11.42 -12.47
N PRO A 411 -7.55 -12.48 -12.96
CA PRO A 411 -7.99 -13.83 -12.68
C PRO A 411 -8.01 -14.04 -11.16
N ARG A 412 -8.74 -15.05 -10.67
CA ARG A 412 -8.99 -15.24 -9.22
C ARG A 412 -7.72 -15.51 -8.41
N THR A 413 -7.01 -14.45 -8.01
CA THR A 413 -5.82 -14.48 -7.14
C THR A 413 -6.19 -14.28 -5.67
N ARG A 414 -5.24 -14.56 -4.77
CA ARG A 414 -5.47 -14.50 -3.31
C ARG A 414 -5.51 -13.05 -2.81
N SER A 415 -6.72 -12.51 -2.70
CA SER A 415 -7.19 -11.53 -1.70
C SER A 415 -6.11 -10.81 -0.86
N THR A 416 -5.70 -9.62 -1.30
CA THR A 416 -5.22 -8.54 -0.42
C THR A 416 -6.40 -7.93 0.36
N ARG A 417 -6.15 -7.45 1.59
CA ARG A 417 -7.11 -7.61 2.70
C ARG A 417 -7.85 -6.36 3.18
N LEU A 418 -7.75 -5.23 2.49
CA LEU A 418 -8.22 -3.95 3.01
C LEU A 418 -9.76 -3.80 2.91
N ILE A 419 -10.34 -3.90 1.71
CA ILE A 419 -11.81 -3.83 1.55
C ILE A 419 -12.42 -5.24 1.37
N GLN A 420 -12.92 -5.82 2.47
CA GLN A 420 -13.80 -7.00 2.45
C GLN A 420 -14.86 -6.96 3.57
N PRO A 421 -16.15 -6.83 3.23
CA PRO A 421 -17.21 -7.47 4.01
C PRO A 421 -17.26 -8.98 3.71
N ASN A 422 -17.89 -9.75 4.60
CA ASN A 422 -17.93 -11.21 4.57
C ASN A 422 -18.59 -11.83 3.32
N CYS A 423 -17.82 -12.08 2.25
CA CYS A 423 -18.19 -13.03 1.18
C CYS A 423 -17.64 -14.46 1.43
N ALA A 424 -17.28 -14.80 2.67
CA ALA A 424 -16.54 -16.01 3.02
C ALA A 424 -17.43 -17.16 3.54
N ARG A 425 -18.32 -17.70 2.70
CA ARG A 425 -19.02 -18.98 2.96
C ARG A 425 -19.29 -19.80 1.68
N THR A 426 -18.27 -20.48 1.13
CA THR A 426 -18.34 -21.84 0.51
C THR A 426 -16.98 -22.32 -0.07
N LEU A 427 -16.10 -22.84 0.80
CA LEU A 427 -15.12 -23.94 0.55
C LEU A 427 -13.98 -23.77 -0.51
N PRO A 428 -12.92 -24.64 -0.51
CA PRO A 428 -11.56 -24.31 -1.00
C PRO A 428 -11.03 -25.33 -2.07
N PRO A 429 -9.70 -25.42 -2.40
CA PRO A 429 -8.60 -24.45 -2.47
C PRO A 429 -7.80 -24.49 -3.83
N TRP A 430 -6.74 -23.66 -3.96
CA TRP A 430 -5.62 -23.71 -4.93
C TRP A 430 -5.89 -23.48 -6.44
N GLN A 431 -5.40 -22.35 -6.98
CA GLN A 431 -4.26 -22.25 -7.91
C GLN A 431 -4.04 -20.80 -8.37
N SER A 432 -2.81 -20.47 -8.80
CA SER A 432 -2.32 -19.11 -9.08
C SER A 432 -2.19 -18.82 -10.58
N TRP A 433 -2.83 -17.75 -11.09
CA TRP A 433 -2.57 -17.22 -12.44
C TRP A 433 -2.71 -15.69 -12.52
N ALA A 434 -1.57 -15.02 -12.71
CA ALA A 434 -1.30 -13.86 -13.58
C ALA A 434 -2.25 -12.63 -13.68
N THR A 435 -1.73 -11.43 -13.37
CA THR A 435 -2.04 -10.19 -14.12
C THR A 435 -0.77 -9.58 -14.71
N PRO A 436 -0.75 -9.14 -15.98
CA PRO A 436 0.43 -8.47 -16.53
C PRO A 436 0.42 -6.98 -16.16
N TRP A 437 1.51 -6.48 -15.59
CA TRP A 437 2.40 -5.39 -16.09
C TRP A 437 3.11 -4.67 -14.88
N PRO A 438 4.39 -4.27 -15.01
CA PRO A 438 5.36 -4.34 -13.88
C PRO A 438 5.41 -3.19 -12.86
N VAL A 439 4.89 -3.37 -11.64
CA VAL A 439 4.96 -2.34 -10.55
C VAL A 439 6.38 -2.18 -9.96
N PRO A 440 6.92 -0.95 -9.83
CA PRO A 440 8.25 -0.70 -9.26
C PRO A 440 8.24 -0.59 -7.72
N LEU A 441 8.24 -1.75 -7.03
CA LEU A 441 8.34 -1.87 -5.56
C LEU A 441 9.74 -1.57 -5.00
N SER A 442 10.47 -0.63 -5.62
CA SER A 442 11.87 -0.32 -5.33
C SER A 442 12.03 0.59 -4.09
N PRO A 443 11.24 1.68 -3.91
CA PRO A 443 11.37 2.56 -2.74
C PRO A 443 10.50 2.13 -1.53
N TYR A 444 9.66 1.11 -1.69
CA TYR A 444 8.66 0.67 -0.71
C TYR A 444 9.32 0.32 0.64
N HIS A 445 8.81 0.90 1.73
CA HIS A 445 9.32 0.73 3.11
C HIS A 445 10.83 1.09 3.31
N GLY A 446 11.44 1.89 2.44
CA GLY A 446 12.86 2.30 2.53
C GLY A 446 13.07 3.82 2.55
N ASN A 447 14.29 4.26 2.88
CA ASN A 447 14.64 5.70 2.99
C ASN A 447 14.49 6.50 1.67
N CYS A 448 14.29 5.85 0.52
CA CYS A 448 14.13 6.52 -0.78
C CYS A 448 12.71 7.01 -1.09
N GLY A 449 11.74 6.86 -0.19
CA GLY A 449 10.38 7.38 -0.31
C GLY A 449 10.26 8.92 -0.20
N VAL A 450 11.24 9.67 -0.72
CA VAL A 450 11.37 11.13 -0.70
C VAL A 450 11.02 11.71 -2.08
N PRO A 451 10.32 12.85 -2.18
CA PRO A 451 9.96 13.45 -3.47
C PRO A 451 11.14 14.14 -4.19
N LEU A 452 12.10 13.37 -4.70
CA LEU A 452 13.29 13.86 -5.41
C LEU A 452 13.03 14.27 -6.88
N PHE A 453 12.24 15.33 -7.09
CA PHE A 453 12.16 16.04 -8.37
C PHE A 453 12.06 17.56 -8.16
N ARG A 454 13.20 18.24 -8.02
CA ARG A 454 13.25 19.70 -8.13
C ARG A 454 13.26 20.13 -9.59
N SER A 455 12.33 21.00 -9.96
CA SER A 455 12.37 21.74 -11.21
C SER A 455 13.66 22.57 -11.30
N GLY A 456 14.26 22.63 -12.49
CA GLY A 456 15.65 23.05 -12.61
C GLY A 456 15.86 24.56 -12.68
N LYS A 457 16.75 25.08 -11.82
CA LYS A 457 17.70 26.18 -12.10
C LYS A 457 18.95 25.98 -11.22
N SER A 458 20.12 26.38 -11.73
CA SER A 458 21.48 26.04 -11.25
C SER A 458 21.74 26.47 -9.78
N THR A 459 22.63 25.84 -8.99
CA THR A 459 24.10 25.84 -9.20
C THR A 459 24.86 24.70 -8.49
N VAL A 460 25.75 24.04 -9.27
CA VAL A 460 26.97 23.22 -8.99
C VAL A 460 27.40 22.85 -7.55
N ALA A 461 27.56 21.53 -7.29
CA ALA A 461 28.82 20.90 -6.83
C ALA A 461 28.83 19.34 -6.91
N VAL A 462 29.42 18.81 -8.00
CA VAL A 462 30.16 17.52 -8.17
C VAL A 462 29.72 16.22 -7.45
N LEU A 463 29.19 15.25 -8.22
CA LEU A 463 29.73 13.87 -8.44
C LEU A 463 28.93 13.19 -9.59
N PRO A 464 29.39 12.09 -10.22
CA PRO A 464 29.23 11.91 -11.67
C PRO A 464 27.90 11.34 -12.17
N SER A 465 27.63 11.69 -13.43
CA SER A 465 26.44 11.32 -14.20
C SER A 465 26.34 9.83 -14.53
N TYR A 466 25.25 9.20 -14.09
CA TYR A 466 24.65 8.04 -14.77
C TYR A 466 23.17 8.33 -15.06
N ARG A 467 22.72 8.03 -16.27
CA ARG A 467 21.32 8.20 -16.67
C ARG A 467 20.48 7.11 -16.01
N LEU A 468 19.45 7.51 -15.27
CA LEU A 468 18.36 6.63 -14.86
C LEU A 468 17.71 6.03 -16.12
N PRO A 469 17.57 4.69 -16.22
CA PRO A 469 16.60 4.09 -17.12
C PRO A 469 15.19 4.47 -16.67
N GLN A 470 14.31 4.82 -17.60
CA GLN A 470 12.89 4.98 -17.31
C GLN A 470 12.31 3.59 -16.97
N LEU A 471 11.73 3.46 -15.79
CA LEU A 471 11.04 2.26 -15.32
C LEU A 471 9.73 2.70 -14.67
N THR A 472 8.64 2.08 -15.11
CA THR A 472 7.26 2.62 -15.03
C THR A 472 6.30 1.68 -14.27
N HIS A 473 5.01 2.07 -14.18
CA HIS A 473 3.75 1.26 -14.11
C HIS A 473 3.00 1.21 -12.77
N PHE A 474 1.67 1.30 -12.86
CA PHE A 474 0.72 1.43 -11.74
C PHE A 474 -0.56 0.60 -11.87
N ASN A 475 -1.19 0.31 -10.72
CA ASN A 475 -2.49 -0.33 -10.56
C ASN A 475 -3.29 0.32 -9.41
N PHE A 476 -4.60 0.56 -9.59
CA PHE A 476 -5.52 0.80 -8.45
C PHE A 476 -6.26 -0.50 -8.05
N ARG A 477 -6.97 -0.50 -6.90
CA ARG A 477 -7.97 -1.52 -6.56
C ARG A 477 -9.36 -0.91 -6.40
N ALA A 478 -10.31 -1.31 -7.26
CA ALA A 478 -11.72 -0.97 -7.08
C ALA A 478 -12.54 -2.19 -6.63
N TYR A 479 -13.39 -1.97 -5.63
CA TYR A 479 -14.24 -2.96 -5.00
C TYR A 479 -15.70 -2.57 -5.20
N ASP A 480 -16.44 -3.43 -5.90
CA ASP A 480 -17.91 -3.41 -5.98
C ASP A 480 -18.45 -4.13 -4.74
N PHE A 481 -19.29 -3.46 -3.95
CA PHE A 481 -20.01 -4.11 -2.87
C PHE A 481 -21.18 -4.87 -3.48
N CYS A 482 -21.29 -6.16 -3.19
CA CYS A 482 -22.34 -7.00 -3.80
C CYS A 482 -23.73 -6.39 -3.56
N LEU A 483 -24.41 -6.03 -4.65
CA LEU A 483 -25.85 -5.72 -4.65
C LEU A 483 -26.59 -6.82 -3.86
N ALA A 484 -27.12 -6.46 -2.70
CA ALA A 484 -27.83 -7.39 -1.85
C ALA A 484 -29.15 -7.78 -2.54
N PRO A 485 -29.44 -9.06 -2.77
CA PRO A 485 -30.78 -9.47 -3.16
C PRO A 485 -31.69 -9.34 -1.94
N SER A 486 -32.45 -8.25 -1.86
CA SER A 486 -33.45 -8.03 -0.82
C SER A 486 -34.43 -9.20 -0.74
N PRO A 487 -34.56 -9.91 0.39
CA PRO A 487 -35.59 -10.92 0.56
C PRO A 487 -36.93 -10.23 0.79
N ILE A 488 -37.73 -10.12 -0.29
CA ILE A 488 -39.15 -9.74 -0.17
C ILE A 488 -39.83 -10.79 0.72
N ARG A 489 -40.22 -10.41 1.94
CA ARG A 489 -41.13 -11.22 2.75
C ARG A 489 -42.53 -11.11 2.16
N VAL A 490 -42.95 -12.17 1.47
CA VAL A 490 -44.36 -12.40 1.17
C VAL A 490 -45.08 -12.67 2.49
N LEU A 491 -46.08 -11.83 2.81
CA LEU A 491 -47.19 -12.19 3.67
C LEU A 491 -48.41 -12.26 2.75
N GLY A 492 -49.00 -13.45 2.62
CA GLY A 492 -50.12 -13.72 1.71
C GLY A 492 -51.48 -13.30 2.29
N PRO A 493 -52.59 -13.95 1.90
CA PRO A 493 -52.70 -15.18 1.07
C PRO A 493 -52.61 -14.94 -0.44
#